data_AF-A0A3N5LWG7-F1
#
_entry.id   AF-A0A3N5LWG7-F1
#
_cell.length_a   1.000
_cell.length_b   1.000
_cell.length_c   1.000
_cell.angle_alpha   90.00
_cell.angle_beta   90.00
_cell.angle_gamma   90.00
#
_symmetry.space_group_name_H-M   'P 1'
#
loop_
_entity.id
_entity.type
_entity.pdbx_description
1 polymer ?
#
loop_
_entity_poly.entity_id
_entity_poly.type
_entity_poly.pdbx_seq_one_letter_code
_entity_poly.pdbx_strand_id
1 'polypeptide(L)'
;MKREKITVEVAERRLPQHQERGFHVDTRLLQEITKPGQLFLVELETEKEFLDLVWQANDRTRPLAPCGQPRTLLDCARRLAAFDWSFEVLVYAGYPWFQQCLAIDGDYRSDWFGWVAITPLIPAERSETPRGSYYIYDGVHKSIVLAKRLLRKQTGYQPLEVLLLEPRRR
;
A
#
# COMPACT_ATOMS: atom_id res chain seq x y z
N MET A 1 -2.38 13.92 -9.69
CA MET A 1 -3.46 13.41 -8.81
C MET A 1 -4.69 14.34 -8.74
N LYS A 2 -5.74 14.02 -9.51
CA LYS A 2 -7.08 14.59 -9.33
C LYS A 2 -7.73 14.05 -8.05
N ARG A 3 -8.61 14.83 -7.42
CA ARG A 3 -9.33 14.44 -6.20
C ARG A 3 -10.83 14.63 -6.36
N GLU A 4 -11.59 13.57 -6.11
CA GLU A 4 -13.04 13.58 -6.04
C GLU A 4 -13.46 13.36 -4.59
N LYS A 5 -14.16 14.32 -3.99
CA LYS A 5 -14.66 14.16 -2.62
C LYS A 5 -15.81 13.15 -2.62
N ILE A 6 -15.73 12.15 -1.75
CA ILE A 6 -16.80 11.16 -1.57
C ILE A 6 -17.35 11.20 -0.14
N THR A 7 -18.57 10.71 0.02
CA THR A 7 -19.19 10.54 1.34
C THR A 7 -18.85 9.17 1.93
N VAL A 8 -19.06 9.01 3.24
CA VAL A 8 -18.87 7.72 3.93
C VAL A 8 -19.79 6.66 3.33
N GLU A 9 -21.04 7.01 3.02
CA GLU A 9 -22.03 6.10 2.44
C GLU A 9 -21.67 5.62 1.03
N VAL A 10 -20.87 6.40 0.29
CA VAL A 10 -20.31 5.97 -1.00
C VAL A 10 -19.17 4.97 -0.78
N ALA A 11 -18.26 5.25 0.17
CA ALA A 11 -17.17 4.33 0.51
C ALA A 11 -17.72 3.00 1.06
N GLU A 12 -18.69 3.05 1.97
CA GLU A 12 -19.35 1.89 2.59
C GLU A 12 -20.18 1.06 1.59
N ARG A 13 -20.65 1.64 0.47
CA ARG A 13 -21.31 0.85 -0.59
C ARG A 13 -20.31 0.19 -1.52
N ARG A 14 -19.19 0.85 -1.83
CA ARG A 14 -18.18 0.30 -2.75
C ARG A 14 -17.36 -0.81 -2.10
N LEU A 15 -16.94 -0.64 -0.84
CA LEU A 15 -16.05 -1.58 -0.17
C LEU A 15 -16.63 -3.02 -0.05
N PRO A 16 -17.91 -3.24 0.29
CA PRO A 16 -18.53 -4.57 0.26
C PRO A 16 -18.60 -5.17 -1.14
N GLN A 17 -18.93 -4.37 -2.17
CA GLN A 17 -18.91 -4.85 -3.56
C GLN A 17 -17.50 -5.30 -3.99
N HIS A 18 -16.46 -4.67 -3.44
CA HIS A 18 -15.09 -5.10 -3.65
C HIS A 18 -14.78 -6.41 -2.91
N GLN A 19 -15.22 -6.56 -1.66
CA GLN A 19 -15.11 -7.84 -0.93
C GLN A 19 -15.83 -8.99 -1.67
N GLU A 20 -17.03 -8.73 -2.19
CA GLU A 20 -17.82 -9.69 -2.97
C GLU A 20 -17.12 -10.12 -4.27
N ARG A 21 -16.30 -9.24 -4.86
CA ARG A 21 -15.45 -9.54 -6.02
C ARG A 21 -14.14 -10.25 -5.66
N GLY A 22 -13.97 -10.64 -4.38
CA GLY A 22 -12.79 -11.32 -3.88
C GLY A 22 -11.62 -10.40 -3.55
N PHE A 23 -11.81 -9.07 -3.57
CA PHE A 23 -10.76 -8.13 -3.20
C PHE A 23 -10.65 -8.02 -1.67
N HIS A 24 -9.43 -8.06 -1.16
CA HIS A 24 -9.20 -7.86 0.27
C HIS A 24 -9.51 -6.41 0.69
N VAL A 25 -10.37 -6.28 1.70
CA VAL A 25 -10.64 -5.03 2.42
C VAL A 25 -10.45 -5.31 3.90
N ASP A 26 -9.50 -4.61 4.54
CA ASP A 26 -9.24 -4.76 5.97
C ASP A 26 -10.41 -4.18 6.78
N THR A 27 -10.88 -4.90 7.80
CA THR A 27 -11.90 -4.43 8.75
C THR A 27 -11.48 -3.11 9.43
N ARG A 28 -10.18 -2.88 9.60
CA ARG A 28 -9.62 -1.61 10.11
C ARG A 28 -9.91 -0.44 9.17
N LEU A 29 -9.95 -0.67 7.86
CA LEU A 29 -10.35 0.37 6.90
C LEU A 29 -11.81 0.74 7.10
N LEU A 30 -12.70 -0.26 7.27
CA LEU A 30 -14.12 -0.04 7.54
C LEU A 30 -14.37 0.74 8.84
N GLN A 31 -13.54 0.53 9.87
CA GLN A 31 -13.61 1.32 11.10
C GLN A 31 -13.05 2.74 10.92
N GLU A 32 -12.07 2.92 10.03
CA GLU A 32 -11.45 4.23 9.80
C GLU A 32 -12.35 5.14 8.95
N ILE A 33 -13.10 4.57 7.98
CA ILE A 33 -14.02 5.33 7.13
C ILE A 33 -15.22 5.92 7.90
N THR A 34 -15.55 5.40 9.08
CA THR A 34 -16.64 5.93 9.92
C THR A 34 -16.21 7.04 10.86
N LYS A 35 -14.90 7.25 11.04
CA LYS A 35 -14.36 8.33 11.90
C LYS A 35 -14.55 9.72 11.26
N PRO A 36 -14.62 10.80 12.07
CA PRO A 36 -14.68 12.16 11.53
C PRO A 36 -13.46 12.51 10.67
N GLY A 37 -13.72 13.07 9.49
CA GLY A 37 -12.74 13.65 8.57
C GLY A 37 -13.13 13.48 7.11
N GLN A 38 -12.21 13.74 6.17
CA GLN A 38 -12.52 13.80 4.75
C GLN A 38 -12.07 12.53 4.01
N LEU A 39 -12.91 12.06 3.08
CA LEU A 39 -12.63 10.96 2.18
C LEU A 39 -12.58 11.49 0.75
N PHE A 40 -11.53 11.12 0.04
CA PHE A 40 -11.39 11.44 -1.37
C PHE A 40 -11.06 10.19 -2.15
N LEU A 41 -11.68 10.05 -3.31
CA LEU A 41 -11.19 9.22 -4.37
C LEU A 41 -10.12 9.96 -5.14
N VAL A 42 -8.97 9.33 -5.29
CA VAL A 42 -7.85 9.91 -6.02
C VAL A 42 -7.24 8.84 -6.91
N GLU A 43 -6.75 9.26 -8.07
CA GLU A 43 -6.09 8.35 -9.00
C GLU A 43 -4.57 8.58 -8.95
N LEU A 44 -3.82 7.50 -8.75
CA LEU A 44 -2.39 7.47 -8.99
C LEU A 44 -2.22 7.18 -10.48
N GLU A 45 -1.86 8.20 -11.26
CA GLU A 45 -1.84 8.15 -12.72
C GLU A 45 -0.55 7.49 -13.22
N THR A 46 0.53 7.58 -12.43
CA THR A 46 1.86 7.15 -12.84
C THR A 46 2.48 6.11 -11.90
N GLU A 47 3.33 5.25 -12.47
CA GLU A 47 4.14 4.29 -11.71
C GLU A 47 4.94 4.99 -10.60
N LYS A 48 5.47 6.19 -10.90
CA LYS A 48 6.23 6.98 -9.94
C LYS A 48 5.38 7.40 -8.74
N GLU A 49 4.17 7.90 -8.95
CA GLU A 49 3.27 8.28 -7.84
C GLU A 49 2.98 7.11 -6.91
N PHE A 50 2.78 5.92 -7.47
CA PHE A 50 2.61 4.68 -6.70
C PHE A 50 3.89 4.29 -5.96
N LEU A 51 5.03 4.26 -6.64
CA LEU A 51 6.30 3.84 -6.05
C LEU A 51 6.84 4.80 -4.97
N ASP A 52 6.39 6.06 -4.99
CA ASP A 52 6.69 7.07 -3.96
C ASP A 52 5.79 6.96 -2.71
N LEU A 53 4.80 6.06 -2.68
CA LEU A 53 4.03 5.81 -1.48
C LEU A 53 4.92 5.26 -0.36
N VAL A 54 4.72 5.76 0.86
CA VAL A 54 5.45 5.38 2.07
C VAL A 54 4.82 4.13 2.67
N TRP A 55 5.65 3.12 2.86
CA TRP A 55 5.25 1.83 3.41
C TRP A 55 5.42 1.78 4.93
N GLN A 56 4.74 0.82 5.55
CA GLN A 56 4.74 0.70 7.01
C GLN A 56 6.12 0.31 7.55
N ALA A 57 6.56 1.00 8.60
CA ALA A 57 7.73 0.61 9.39
C ALA A 57 7.26 0.05 10.72
N ASN A 58 7.45 -1.25 10.90
CA ASN A 58 7.31 -1.93 12.17
C ASN A 58 8.30 -3.10 12.21
N ASP A 59 8.42 -3.75 13.37
CA ASP A 59 9.38 -4.85 13.54
C ASP A 59 9.17 -6.00 12.55
N ARG A 60 7.92 -6.20 12.09
CA ARG A 60 7.58 -7.27 11.14
C ARG A 60 8.00 -6.96 9.71
N THR A 61 8.12 -5.68 9.33
CA THR A 61 8.56 -5.25 7.99
C THR A 61 10.02 -4.82 7.95
N ARG A 62 10.73 -4.91 9.08
CA ARG A 62 12.12 -4.46 9.27
C ARG A 62 13.12 -4.92 8.21
N PRO A 63 13.05 -6.13 7.62
CA PRO A 63 13.97 -6.52 6.53
C PRO A 63 13.93 -5.56 5.33
N LEU A 64 12.77 -4.97 5.05
CA LEU A 64 12.53 -4.11 3.89
C LEU A 64 12.34 -2.63 4.26
N ALA A 65 11.97 -2.34 5.51
CA ALA A 65 11.87 -1.00 6.09
C ALA A 65 12.70 -0.90 7.38
N PRO A 66 14.05 -1.01 7.31
CA PRO A 66 14.90 -0.88 8.48
C PRO A 66 14.80 0.51 9.12
N CYS A 67 15.01 0.58 10.44
CA CYS A 67 14.94 1.84 11.20
C CYS A 67 15.88 2.91 10.62
N GLY A 68 15.38 4.13 10.48
CA GLY A 68 16.15 5.28 9.98
C GLY A 68 16.46 5.23 8.47
N GLN A 69 15.89 4.29 7.73
CA GLN A 69 16.10 4.17 6.29
C GLN A 69 14.83 4.58 5.52
N PRO A 70 14.98 5.18 4.32
CA PRO A 70 13.84 5.51 3.46
C PRO A 70 13.00 4.27 3.15
N ARG A 71 11.68 4.45 3.17
CA ARG A 71 10.71 3.34 3.08
C ARG A 71 9.60 3.63 2.09
N THR A 72 9.91 4.27 0.97
CA THR A 72 8.96 4.24 -0.15
C THR A 72 8.83 2.80 -0.68
N LEU A 73 7.75 2.50 -1.39
CA LEU A 73 7.61 1.22 -2.09
C LEU A 73 8.79 0.95 -3.02
N LEU A 74 9.32 1.98 -3.68
CA LEU A 74 10.54 1.87 -4.49
C LEU A 74 11.73 1.40 -3.66
N ASP A 75 11.97 2.02 -2.50
CA ASP A 75 13.11 1.68 -1.64
C ASP A 75 12.99 0.24 -1.13
N CYS A 76 11.80 -0.16 -0.68
CA CYS A 76 11.53 -1.50 -0.19
C CYS A 76 11.65 -2.57 -1.30
N ALA A 77 11.11 -2.30 -2.50
CA ALA A 77 11.24 -3.20 -3.65
C ALA A 77 12.69 -3.31 -4.15
N ARG A 78 13.46 -2.21 -4.10
CA ARG A 78 14.89 -2.24 -4.43
C ARG A 78 15.68 -3.10 -3.46
N ARG A 79 15.36 -3.11 -2.17
CA ARG A 79 16.00 -4.02 -1.20
C ARG A 79 15.72 -5.48 -1.55
N LEU A 80 14.48 -5.83 -1.89
CA LEU A 80 14.15 -7.17 -2.41
C LEU A 80 15.00 -7.54 -3.63
N ALA A 81 15.16 -6.61 -4.58
CA ALA A 81 15.97 -6.86 -5.78
C ALA A 81 17.47 -6.95 -5.48
N ALA A 82 18.00 -6.09 -4.62
CA ALA A 82 19.44 -6.02 -4.31
C ALA A 82 19.95 -7.27 -3.58
N PHE A 83 19.13 -7.88 -2.74
CA PHE A 83 19.47 -9.13 -2.03
C PHE A 83 18.94 -10.39 -2.73
N ASP A 84 18.35 -10.24 -3.92
CA ASP A 84 17.60 -11.28 -4.62
C ASP A 84 16.62 -12.06 -3.72
N TRP A 85 15.96 -11.35 -2.81
CA TRP A 85 15.01 -11.96 -1.89
C TRP A 85 13.66 -12.18 -2.59
N SER A 86 13.13 -13.38 -2.40
CA SER A 86 11.70 -13.67 -2.59
C SER A 86 10.95 -13.48 -1.27
N PHE A 87 9.61 -13.38 -1.33
CA PHE A 87 8.81 -13.37 -0.10
C PHE A 87 8.92 -14.69 0.67
N GLU A 88 9.11 -15.80 -0.04
CA GLU A 88 9.37 -17.12 0.53
C GLU A 88 10.67 -17.14 1.36
N VAL A 89 11.77 -16.55 0.84
CA VAL A 89 13.03 -16.40 1.59
C VAL A 89 12.81 -15.60 2.88
N LEU A 90 12.03 -14.52 2.84
CA LEU A 90 11.72 -13.73 4.04
C LEU A 90 10.90 -14.52 5.06
N VAL A 91 9.92 -15.32 4.61
CA VAL A 91 9.14 -16.19 5.49
C VAL A 91 10.05 -17.21 6.17
N TYR A 92 10.90 -17.92 5.40
CA TYR A 92 11.85 -18.89 5.93
C TYR A 92 12.89 -18.28 6.87
N ALA A 93 13.26 -17.01 6.66
CA ALA A 93 14.14 -16.26 7.55
C ALA A 93 13.47 -15.80 8.86
N GLY A 94 12.23 -16.20 9.13
CA GLY A 94 11.52 -15.91 10.38
C GLY A 94 10.64 -14.65 10.35
N TYR A 95 10.26 -14.16 9.16
CA TYR A 95 9.37 -13.01 9.00
C TYR A 95 7.99 -13.43 8.45
N PRO A 96 7.13 -14.08 9.26
CA PRO A 96 5.87 -14.66 8.80
C PRO A 96 4.84 -13.63 8.31
N TRP A 97 5.05 -12.34 8.58
CA TRP A 97 4.24 -11.26 8.03
C TRP A 97 4.20 -11.28 6.50
N PHE A 98 5.29 -11.71 5.86
CA PHE A 98 5.39 -11.84 4.40
C PHE A 98 4.62 -13.03 3.82
N GLN A 99 4.01 -13.91 4.63
CA GLN A 99 3.21 -15.04 4.16
C GLN A 99 2.07 -14.58 3.23
N GLN A 100 1.42 -13.45 3.57
CA GLN A 100 0.38 -12.89 2.71
C GLN A 100 0.94 -12.36 1.40
N CYS A 101 2.12 -11.73 1.41
CA CYS A 101 2.80 -11.30 0.19
C CYS A 101 3.15 -12.49 -0.72
N LEU A 102 3.58 -13.61 -0.12
CA LEU A 102 3.88 -14.84 -0.87
C LEU A 102 2.64 -15.37 -1.60
N ALA A 103 1.50 -15.48 -0.91
CA ALA A 103 0.25 -15.92 -1.51
C ALA A 103 -0.19 -14.97 -2.65
N ILE A 104 -0.14 -13.65 -2.40
CA ILE A 104 -0.53 -12.65 -3.41
C ILE A 104 0.42 -12.66 -4.63
N ASP A 105 1.72 -12.90 -4.43
CA ASP A 105 2.69 -12.93 -5.53
C ASP A 105 2.57 -14.20 -6.39
N GLY A 106 2.26 -15.34 -5.76
CA GLY A 106 2.02 -16.61 -6.44
C GLY A 106 0.78 -16.58 -7.32
N ASP A 107 -0.32 -16.02 -6.81
CA ASP A 107 -1.60 -15.90 -7.51
C ASP A 107 -1.83 -14.49 -8.06
N TYR A 108 -0.77 -13.77 -8.42
CA TYR A 108 -0.88 -12.36 -8.79
C TYR A 108 -1.84 -12.15 -9.96
N ARG A 109 -2.83 -11.27 -9.75
CA ARG A 109 -3.67 -10.74 -10.81
C ARG A 109 -3.76 -9.23 -10.72
N SER A 110 -3.64 -8.54 -11.85
CA SER A 110 -3.61 -7.08 -11.90
C SER A 110 -4.94 -6.46 -11.47
N ASP A 111 -6.05 -7.14 -11.70
CA ASP A 111 -7.38 -6.74 -11.25
C ASP A 111 -7.54 -6.84 -9.72
N TRP A 112 -6.77 -7.70 -9.04
CA TRP A 112 -6.83 -7.92 -7.59
C TRP A 112 -6.31 -6.78 -6.74
N PHE A 113 -5.67 -5.78 -7.35
CA PHE A 113 -5.12 -4.66 -6.60
C PHE A 113 -6.18 -3.84 -5.88
N GLY A 114 -7.44 -3.87 -6.33
CA GLY A 114 -8.57 -3.24 -5.64
C GLY A 114 -8.24 -1.82 -5.16
N TRP A 115 -8.84 -1.41 -4.04
CA TRP A 115 -8.56 -0.11 -3.44
C TRP A 115 -7.39 -0.18 -2.45
N VAL A 116 -6.40 0.69 -2.62
CA VAL A 116 -5.38 0.98 -1.59
C VAL A 116 -5.86 2.20 -0.82
N ALA A 117 -5.77 2.17 0.51
CA ALA A 117 -6.07 3.35 1.32
C ALA A 117 -4.78 4.07 1.66
N ILE A 118 -4.74 5.38 1.46
CA ILE A 118 -3.59 6.24 1.72
C ILE A 118 -3.97 7.38 2.66
N THR A 119 -3.02 7.90 3.41
CA THR A 119 -3.22 9.06 4.29
C THR A 119 -2.02 10.00 4.21
N PRO A 120 -2.19 11.32 4.40
CA PRO A 120 -1.07 12.25 4.39
C PRO A 120 0.00 11.88 5.43
N LEU A 121 1.26 12.09 5.07
CA LEU A 121 2.38 11.87 5.98
C LEU A 121 2.34 12.85 7.15
N ILE A 122 2.59 12.36 8.36
CA ILE A 122 2.89 13.22 9.51
C ILE A 122 4.33 13.79 9.38
N PRO A 123 4.67 14.87 10.09
CA PRO A 123 6.00 15.50 9.99
C PRO A 123 7.17 14.53 10.20
N ALA A 124 7.06 13.61 11.16
CA ALA A 124 8.07 12.59 11.43
C ALA A 124 8.30 11.68 10.21
N GLU A 125 7.22 11.12 9.63
CA GLU A 125 7.30 10.25 8.44
C GLU A 125 7.90 10.97 7.24
N ARG A 126 7.53 12.25 7.05
CA ARG A 126 8.07 13.09 5.98
C ARG A 126 9.57 13.33 6.15
N SER A 127 10.03 13.51 7.39
CA SER A 127 11.46 13.70 7.68
C SER A 127 12.27 12.43 7.40
N GLU A 128 11.73 11.25 7.73
CA GLU A 128 12.38 9.96 7.51
C GLU A 128 12.40 9.55 6.03
N THR A 129 11.36 9.92 5.27
CA THR A 129 11.22 9.56 3.86
C THR A 129 10.88 10.81 3.02
N PRO A 130 11.87 11.67 2.73
CA PRO A 130 11.63 12.97 2.06
C PRO A 130 11.02 12.87 0.66
N ARG A 131 11.20 11.74 -0.02
CA ARG A 131 10.59 11.46 -1.34
C ARG A 131 9.18 10.87 -1.23
N GLY A 132 8.74 10.55 -0.02
CA GLY A 132 7.45 9.95 0.25
C GLY A 132 6.31 10.93 -0.03
N SER A 133 5.24 10.44 -0.65
CA SER A 133 4.04 11.24 -0.93
C SER A 133 2.96 11.04 0.15
N TYR A 134 2.49 9.81 0.32
CA TYR A 134 1.44 9.41 1.25
C TYR A 134 1.77 8.08 1.93
N TYR A 135 1.26 7.89 3.15
CA TYR A 135 1.40 6.64 3.89
C TYR A 135 0.33 5.63 3.46
N ILE A 136 0.72 4.38 3.21
CA ILE A 136 -0.21 3.29 2.90
C ILE A 136 -0.88 2.84 4.19
N TYR A 137 -2.14 3.21 4.35
CA TYR A 137 -2.97 2.85 5.49
C TYR A 137 -3.50 1.42 5.38
N ASP A 138 -4.00 1.04 4.20
CA ASP A 138 -4.50 -0.30 3.90
C ASP A 138 -4.02 -0.78 2.53
N GLY A 139 -3.90 -2.09 2.36
CA GLY A 139 -3.35 -2.70 1.16
C GLY A 139 -1.83 -2.81 1.14
N VAL A 140 -1.20 -2.87 2.32
CA VAL A 140 0.27 -2.91 2.47
C VAL A 140 0.93 -4.12 1.79
N HIS A 141 0.34 -5.32 1.88
CA HIS A 141 0.92 -6.54 1.30
C HIS A 141 0.84 -6.54 -0.22
N LYS A 142 -0.34 -6.23 -0.78
CA LYS A 142 -0.48 -6.08 -2.23
C LYS A 142 0.47 -5.00 -2.74
N SER A 143 0.48 -3.81 -2.13
CA SER A 143 1.34 -2.70 -2.59
C SER A 143 2.82 -3.08 -2.77
N ILE A 144 3.41 -3.83 -1.82
CA ILE A 144 4.80 -4.28 -1.97
C ILE A 144 4.99 -5.35 -3.05
N VAL A 145 4.00 -6.23 -3.25
CA VAL A 145 4.03 -7.24 -4.32
C VAL A 145 4.03 -6.56 -5.69
N LEU A 146 3.16 -5.58 -5.94
CA LEU A 146 3.16 -4.85 -7.21
C LEU A 146 4.44 -4.06 -7.39
N ALA A 147 4.93 -3.39 -6.35
CA ALA A 147 6.21 -2.67 -6.43
C ALA A 147 7.37 -3.60 -6.82
N LYS A 148 7.45 -4.80 -6.22
CA LYS A 148 8.42 -5.84 -6.60
C LYS A 148 8.29 -6.22 -8.08
N ARG A 149 7.08 -6.52 -8.54
CA ARG A 149 6.82 -6.99 -9.92
C ARG A 149 7.09 -5.91 -10.96
N LEU A 150 6.72 -4.66 -10.69
CA LEU A 150 7.04 -3.50 -11.54
C LEU A 150 8.55 -3.34 -11.69
N LEU A 151 9.29 -3.35 -10.57
CA LEU A 151 10.75 -3.21 -10.59
C LEU A 151 11.44 -4.35 -11.34
N ARG A 152 10.90 -5.57 -11.26
CA ARG A 152 11.36 -6.75 -12.01
C ARG A 152 10.82 -6.82 -13.44
N LYS A 153 10.04 -5.83 -13.90
CA LYS A 153 9.40 -5.77 -15.22
C LYS A 153 8.52 -7.00 -15.53
N GLN A 154 7.94 -7.59 -14.50
CA GLN A 154 7.05 -8.76 -14.60
C GLN A 154 5.59 -8.36 -14.88
N THR A 155 5.25 -7.08 -14.70
CA THR A 155 3.94 -6.51 -14.98
C THR A 155 4.11 -5.05 -15.39
N GLY A 156 3.14 -4.50 -16.12
CA GLY A 156 3.06 -3.07 -16.43
C GLY A 156 2.24 -2.32 -15.39
N TYR A 157 2.59 -1.06 -15.14
CA TYR A 157 1.77 -0.20 -14.30
C TYR A 157 0.44 0.12 -15.00
N GLN A 158 -0.64 0.16 -14.22
CA GLN A 158 -1.94 0.67 -14.63
C GLN A 158 -2.36 1.70 -13.58
N PRO A 159 -3.01 2.82 -13.99
CA PRO A 159 -3.53 3.79 -13.04
C PRO A 159 -4.38 3.13 -11.96
N LEU A 160 -4.18 3.56 -10.71
CA LEU A 160 -4.81 2.96 -9.55
C LEU A 160 -5.70 3.99 -8.84
N GLU A 161 -6.98 3.67 -8.72
CA GLU A 161 -7.91 4.39 -7.85
C GLU A 161 -7.60 4.03 -6.39
N VAL A 162 -7.34 5.06 -5.56
CA VAL A 162 -7.00 4.91 -4.15
C VAL A 162 -7.88 5.81 -3.28
N LEU A 163 -8.13 5.35 -2.05
CA LEU A 163 -8.91 6.08 -1.06
C LEU A 163 -7.98 6.94 -0.21
N LEU A 164 -8.07 8.25 -0.35
CA LEU A 164 -7.33 9.20 0.46
C LEU A 164 -8.12 9.58 1.72
N LEU A 165 -7.51 9.33 2.88
CA LEU A 165 -8.02 9.62 4.21
C LEU A 165 -7.36 10.91 4.76
N GLU A 166 -8.05 12.06 4.70
CA GLU A 166 -7.57 13.36 5.20
C GLU A 166 -8.21 13.75 6.55
N PRO A 167 -7.44 14.44 7.40
CA PRO A 167 -6.99 13.94 8.69
C PRO A 167 -8.13 13.47 9.60
N ARG A 168 -8.01 12.22 10.06
CA ARG A 168 -8.87 11.58 11.08
C ARG A 168 -8.11 11.22 12.36
N ARG A 169 -6.80 11.50 12.38
CA ARG A 169 -5.89 11.30 13.50
C ARG A 169 -5.78 12.59 14.31
N ARG A 170 -6.19 12.56 15.57
CA ARG A 170 -5.65 13.42 16.62
C ARG A 170 -4.64 12.60 17.42
#